data_AF-A0A5C7QGY6-F1
#
_entry.id   AF-A0A5C7QGY6-F1
#
_cell.length_a   1.000
_cell.length_b   1.000
_cell.length_c   1.000
_cell.angle_alpha   90.00
_cell.angle_beta   90.00
_cell.angle_gamma   90.00
#
_symmetry.space_group_name_H-M   'P 1'
#
loop_
_entity.id
_entity.type
_entity.pdbx_description
1 polymer ?
#
loop_
_entity_poly.entity_id
_entity_poly.type
_entity_poly.pdbx_seq_one_letter_code
_entity_poly.pdbx_strand_id
1 'polypeptide(L)'
;MSVTPMRSRPHGAEEADRAAEFLAHSAKELGEAVARQTKAEKMLGHVEALEFVASDERSAEARKAAARASQRYLDAINELAEATCEVRKLYGLREGAQARIDVWRTESATNRGNRL
;
A
#
# COMPACT_ATOMS: atom_id res chain seq x y z
N MET A 1 -51.87 -10.70 13.34
CA MET A 1 -50.68 -9.85 13.15
C MET A 1 -49.66 -10.66 12.36
N SER A 2 -49.54 -10.42 11.05
CA SER A 2 -48.54 -11.11 10.22
C SER A 2 -47.17 -10.51 10.55
N VAL A 3 -46.34 -11.28 11.24
CA VAL A 3 -44.94 -10.93 11.46
C VAL A 3 -44.25 -11.06 10.10
N THR A 4 -44.02 -9.93 9.43
CA THR A 4 -43.16 -9.87 8.25
C THR A 4 -41.80 -10.45 8.65
N PRO A 5 -41.29 -11.50 7.98
CA PRO A 5 -39.99 -12.03 8.32
C PRO A 5 -38.96 -10.94 8.08
N MET A 6 -38.25 -10.55 9.15
CA MET A 6 -37.04 -9.74 9.05
C MET A 6 -36.13 -10.45 8.05
N ARG A 7 -36.00 -9.91 6.84
CA ARG A 7 -35.03 -10.40 5.86
C ARG A 7 -33.66 -10.17 6.48
N SER A 8 -33.09 -11.23 7.04
CA SER A 8 -31.67 -11.29 7.38
C SER A 8 -30.89 -10.79 6.18
N ARG A 9 -29.98 -9.82 6.41
CA ARG A 9 -29.09 -9.34 5.35
C ARG A 9 -28.39 -10.57 4.72
N PRO A 10 -28.28 -10.64 3.39
CA PRO A 10 -27.50 -11.71 2.79
C PRO A 10 -26.08 -11.62 3.36
N HIS A 11 -25.51 -12.77 3.74
CA HIS A 11 -24.25 -12.86 4.48
C HIS A 11 -23.11 -12.04 3.84
N GLY A 12 -23.09 -11.90 2.51
CA GLY A 12 -22.12 -11.08 1.77
C GLY A 12 -22.31 -9.56 1.86
N ALA A 13 -23.47 -9.05 2.29
CA ALA A 13 -23.70 -7.60 2.42
C ALA A 13 -22.90 -6.99 3.58
N GLU A 14 -22.83 -7.70 4.71
CA GLU A 14 -22.04 -7.26 5.86
C GLU A 14 -20.53 -7.30 5.54
N GLU A 15 -20.08 -8.27 4.74
CA GLU A 15 -18.70 -8.33 4.28
C GLU A 15 -18.35 -7.22 3.30
N ALA A 16 -19.27 -6.86 2.40
CA ALA A 16 -19.11 -5.74 1.48
C ALA A 16 -19.08 -4.40 2.23
N ASP A 17 -19.95 -4.21 3.23
CA ASP A 17 -19.95 -3.02 4.09
C ASP A 17 -18.62 -2.88 4.85
N ARG A 18 -18.13 -3.97 5.48
CA ARG A 18 -16.81 -3.98 6.14
C ARG A 18 -15.66 -3.69 5.18
N ALA A 19 -15.70 -4.24 3.96
CA ALA A 19 -14.69 -3.98 2.95
C ALA A 19 -14.71 -2.50 2.50
N ALA A 20 -15.90 -1.90 2.34
CA ALA A 20 -16.05 -0.49 2.00
C ALA A 20 -15.55 0.43 3.13
N GLU A 21 -15.87 0.11 4.39
CA GLU A 21 -15.35 0.81 5.56
C GLU A 21 -13.82 0.72 5.63
N PHE A 22 -13.25 -0.47 5.41
CA PHE A 22 -11.79 -0.62 5.32
C PHE A 22 -11.18 0.27 4.24
N LEU A 23 -11.77 0.32 3.04
CA LEU A 23 -11.29 1.20 1.96
C LEU A 23 -11.33 2.69 2.33
N ALA A 24 -12.35 3.11 3.08
CA ALA A 24 -12.46 4.49 3.56
C ALA A 24 -11.42 4.80 4.64
N HIS A 25 -11.26 3.92 5.64
CA HIS A 25 -10.40 4.17 6.79
C HIS A 25 -8.90 3.98 6.49
N SER A 26 -8.55 3.07 5.58
CA SER A 26 -7.14 2.82 5.20
C SER A 26 -6.54 3.92 4.30
N ALA A 27 -7.33 4.90 3.85
CA ALA A 27 -6.86 5.94 2.93
C ALA A 27 -5.73 6.80 3.54
N LYS A 28 -5.86 7.13 4.84
CA LYS A 28 -4.83 7.90 5.56
C LYS A 28 -3.52 7.12 5.66
N GLU A 29 -3.61 5.87 6.10
CA GLU A 29 -2.45 4.97 6.25
C GLU A 29 -1.72 4.76 4.92
N LEU A 30 -2.46 4.55 3.83
CA LEU A 30 -1.87 4.47 2.49
C LEU A 30 -1.17 5.78 2.09
N GLY A 31 -1.78 6.93 2.38
CA GLY A 31 -1.17 8.23 2.09
C GLY A 31 0.14 8.44 2.85
N GLU A 32 0.18 8.06 4.13
CA GLU A 32 1.38 8.13 4.97
C GLU A 32 2.48 7.19 4.47
N ALA A 33 2.13 5.95 4.11
CA ALA A 33 3.07 4.98 3.54
C ALA A 33 3.65 5.47 2.20
N VAL A 34 2.82 6.02 1.31
CA VAL A 34 3.28 6.59 0.02
C VAL A 34 4.19 7.80 0.24
N ALA A 35 3.87 8.65 1.22
CA ALA A 35 4.73 9.77 1.57
C ALA A 35 6.10 9.29 2.10
N ARG A 36 6.12 8.25 2.95
CA ARG A 36 7.36 7.63 3.43
C ARG A 36 8.18 7.04 2.29
N GLN A 37 7.56 6.27 1.40
CA GLN A 37 8.24 5.71 0.22
C GLN A 37 8.84 6.81 -0.67
N THR A 38 8.04 7.83 -1.00
CA THR A 38 8.49 8.97 -1.81
C THR A 38 9.69 9.67 -1.17
N LYS A 39 9.64 9.87 0.15
CA LYS A 39 10.76 10.46 0.89
C LYS A 39 12.00 9.57 0.82
N ALA A 40 11.86 8.26 1.04
CA ALA A 40 12.97 7.32 0.99
C ALA A 40 13.65 7.29 -0.39
N GLU A 41 12.86 7.32 -1.48
CA GLU A 41 13.39 7.41 -2.85
C GLU A 41 14.26 8.64 -3.08
N LYS A 42 13.82 9.81 -2.58
CA LYS A 42 14.59 11.05 -2.69
C LYS A 42 15.81 11.05 -1.76
N MET A 43 15.68 10.47 -0.57
CA MET A 43 16.76 10.39 0.40
C MET A 43 17.90 9.48 -0.08
N LEU A 44 17.62 8.42 -0.83
CA LEU A 44 18.67 7.54 -1.37
C LEU A 44 19.72 8.32 -2.18
N GLY A 45 19.27 9.15 -3.14
CA GLY A 45 20.18 9.98 -3.93
C GLY A 45 20.84 11.10 -3.11
N HIS A 46 20.15 11.62 -2.11
CA HIS A 46 20.74 12.60 -1.19
C HIS A 46 21.86 12.00 -0.35
N VAL A 47 21.69 10.80 0.18
CA VAL A 47 22.71 10.07 0.94
C VAL A 47 23.90 9.73 0.06
N GLU A 48 23.67 9.25 -1.17
CA GLU A 48 24.78 9.01 -2.12
C GLU A 48 25.60 10.29 -2.34
N ALA A 49 24.95 11.44 -2.52
CA ALA A 49 25.63 12.71 -2.72
C ALA A 49 26.42 13.16 -1.48
N LEU A 50 25.88 12.98 -0.27
CA LEU A 50 26.57 13.31 0.98
C LEU A 50 27.82 12.44 1.16
N GLU A 51 27.69 11.14 0.98
CA GLU A 51 28.81 10.21 1.12
C GLU A 51 29.85 10.39 0.01
N PHE A 52 29.43 10.79 -1.19
CA PHE A 52 30.33 11.17 -2.27
C PHE A 52 31.18 12.39 -1.92
N VAL A 53 30.58 13.43 -1.32
CA VAL A 53 31.29 14.64 -0.88
C VAL A 53 32.20 14.36 0.31
N ALA A 54 31.81 13.43 1.18
CA ALA A 54 32.59 13.04 2.35
C ALA A 54 33.79 12.12 2.02
N SER A 55 33.85 11.55 0.82
CA SER A 55 34.91 10.61 0.43
C SER A 55 36.22 11.33 0.09
N ASP A 56 37.32 10.88 0.72
CA ASP A 56 38.69 11.35 0.46
C ASP A 56 39.34 10.75 -0.81
N GLU A 57 38.59 9.95 -1.57
CA GLU A 57 39.10 9.31 -2.79
C GLU A 57 39.52 10.34 -3.84
N ARG A 58 40.48 9.96 -4.69
CA ARG A 58 41.09 10.93 -5.64
C ARG A 58 40.29 11.11 -6.93
N SER A 59 39.61 10.07 -7.39
CA SER A 59 38.81 10.12 -8.62
C SER A 59 37.32 10.14 -8.30
N ALA A 60 36.53 10.76 -9.16
CA ALA A 60 35.08 10.78 -9.02
C ALA A 60 34.47 9.36 -9.00
N GLU A 61 34.97 8.45 -9.82
CA GLU A 61 34.50 7.06 -9.84
C GLU A 61 34.80 6.32 -8.53
N ALA A 62 35.98 6.54 -7.94
CA ALA A 62 36.32 5.95 -6.65
C ALA A 62 35.46 6.52 -5.51
N ARG A 63 35.18 7.84 -5.51
CA ARG A 63 34.25 8.46 -4.55
C ARG A 63 32.84 7.90 -4.65
N LYS A 64 32.37 7.68 -5.88
CA LYS A 64 31.04 7.11 -6.14
C LYS A 64 30.95 5.65 -5.68
N ALA A 65 31.98 4.86 -5.92
CA ALA A 65 32.07 3.50 -5.40
C ALA A 65 32.08 3.48 -3.86
N ALA A 66 32.88 4.35 -3.22
CA ALA A 66 32.93 4.48 -1.77
C ALA A 66 31.58 4.90 -1.17
N ALA A 67 30.90 5.88 -1.79
CA ALA A 67 29.58 6.32 -1.35
C ALA A 67 28.54 5.19 -1.39
N ARG A 68 28.53 4.41 -2.47
CA ARG A 68 27.62 3.26 -2.62
C ARG A 68 27.96 2.07 -1.74
N ALA A 69 29.21 1.95 -1.32
CA ALA A 69 29.66 0.94 -0.37
C ALA A 69 29.45 1.36 1.10
N SER A 70 29.07 2.61 1.35
CA SER A 70 28.86 3.11 2.71
C SER A 70 27.68 2.41 3.40
N GLN A 71 27.79 2.24 4.72
CA GLN A 71 26.69 1.70 5.53
C GLN A 71 25.44 2.57 5.42
N ARG A 72 25.59 3.89 5.37
CA ARG A 72 24.46 4.83 5.24
C ARG A 72 23.70 4.66 3.94
N TYR A 73 24.40 4.39 2.84
CA TYR A 73 23.74 4.11 1.56
C TYR A 73 22.99 2.77 1.61
N LEU A 74 23.56 1.74 2.24
CA LEU A 74 22.88 0.47 2.49
C LEU A 74 21.62 0.65 3.36
N ASP A 75 21.71 1.43 4.44
CA ASP A 75 20.58 1.72 5.32
C ASP A 75 19.46 2.47 4.57
N ALA A 76 19.83 3.40 3.68
CA ALA A 76 18.87 4.09 2.82
C ALA A 76 18.18 3.16 1.81
N ILE A 77 18.89 2.18 1.26
CA ILE A 77 18.29 1.14 0.40
C ILE A 77 17.29 0.30 1.20
N ASN A 78 17.66 -0.11 2.42
CA ASN A 78 16.80 -0.93 3.27
C ASN A 78 15.52 -0.18 3.65
N GLU A 79 15.62 1.09 4.05
CA GLU A 79 14.46 1.94 4.33
C GLU A 79 13.54 2.07 3.10
N LEU A 80 14.10 2.26 1.91
CA LEU A 80 13.31 2.32 0.69
C LEU A 80 12.61 1.00 0.39
N ALA A 81 13.29 -0.13 0.59
CA ALA A 81 12.71 -1.46 0.39
C ALA A 81 11.55 -1.72 1.37
N GLU A 82 11.72 -1.35 2.64
CA GLU A 82 10.70 -1.47 3.68
C GLU A 82 9.48 -0.60 3.36
N ALA A 83 9.68 0.68 3.06
CA ALA A 83 8.61 1.61 2.72
C ALA A 83 7.86 1.16 1.45
N THR A 84 8.58 0.65 0.45
CA THR A 84 7.97 0.09 -0.77
C THR A 84 7.13 -1.15 -0.45
N CYS A 85 7.64 -2.04 0.40
CA CYS A 85 6.91 -3.24 0.82
C CYS A 85 5.61 -2.89 1.55
N GLU A 86 5.66 -1.91 2.46
CA GLU A 86 4.50 -1.40 3.20
C GLU A 86 3.42 -0.85 2.26
N VAL A 87 3.79 0.03 1.33
CA VAL A 87 2.87 0.56 0.30
C VAL A 87 2.23 -0.55 -0.52
N ARG A 88 3.04 -1.51 -0.99
CA ARG A 88 2.54 -2.63 -1.82
C ARG A 88 1.58 -3.54 -1.06
N LYS A 89 1.82 -3.79 0.23
CA LYS A 89 0.89 -4.53 1.09
C LYS A 89 -0.46 -3.83 1.18
N LEU A 90 -0.47 -2.52 1.42
CA LEU A 90 -1.71 -1.73 1.52
C LEU A 90 -2.48 -1.73 0.19
N TYR A 91 -1.80 -1.60 -0.95
CA TYR A 91 -2.45 -1.75 -2.26
C TYR A 91 -3.08 -3.13 -2.44
N GLY A 92 -2.35 -4.21 -2.14
CA GLY A 92 -2.88 -5.57 -2.24
C GLY A 92 -4.11 -5.83 -1.35
N LEU A 93 -4.10 -5.31 -0.12
CA LEU A 93 -5.26 -5.40 0.79
C LEU A 93 -6.48 -4.66 0.24
N ARG A 94 -6.27 -3.46 -0.33
CA ARG A 94 -7.34 -2.66 -0.93
C ARG A 94 -7.89 -3.30 -2.20
N GLU A 95 -7.04 -3.87 -3.04
CA GLU A 95 -7.47 -4.66 -4.20
C GLU A 95 -8.31 -5.86 -3.78
N GLY A 96 -7.90 -6.58 -2.72
CA GLY A 96 -8.67 -7.68 -2.16
C GLY A 96 -10.03 -7.23 -1.60
N ALA A 97 -10.09 -6.09 -0.91
CA ALA A 97 -11.34 -5.51 -0.43
C ALA A 97 -12.27 -5.11 -1.58
N GLN A 98 -11.73 -4.50 -2.64
CA GLN A 98 -12.47 -4.16 -3.84
C GLN A 98 -13.04 -5.40 -4.54
N ALA A 99 -12.24 -6.45 -4.69
CA ALA A 99 -12.68 -7.71 -5.28
C ALA A 99 -13.86 -8.34 -4.50
N ARG A 100 -13.85 -8.28 -3.16
CA ARG A 100 -14.98 -8.74 -2.34
C ARG A 100 -16.27 -7.95 -2.60
N ILE A 101 -16.16 -6.63 -2.73
CA ILE A 101 -17.30 -5.77 -3.08
C ILE A 101 -17.83 -6.15 -4.47
N ASP A 102 -16.97 -6.38 -5.45
CA ASP A 102 -17.37 -6.69 -6.81
C ASP A 102 -18.04 -8.08 -6.94
N VAL A 103 -17.55 -9.08 -6.18
CA VAL A 103 -18.23 -10.38 -6.04
C VAL A 103 -19.63 -10.19 -5.47
N TRP A 104 -19.77 -9.46 -4.36
CA TRP A 104 -21.09 -9.20 -3.77
C TRP A 104 -22.04 -8.45 -4.72
N ARG A 105 -21.53 -7.47 -5.49
CA ARG A 105 -22.33 -6.73 -6.49
C ARG A 105 -22.88 -7.68 -7.55
N THR A 106 -22.08 -8.63 -7.99
CA THR A 106 -22.46 -9.65 -8.99
C THR A 106 -23.53 -10.58 -8.42
N GLU A 107 -23.31 -11.15 -7.23
CA GLU A 107 -24.28 -12.04 -6.57
C GLU A 107 -25.61 -11.34 -6.28
N SER A 108 -25.55 -10.08 -5.84
CA SER A 108 -26.74 -9.26 -5.58
C SER A 108 -27.52 -8.95 -6.85
N ALA A 109 -26.84 -8.77 -8.00
CA ALA A 109 -27.50 -8.57 -9.28
C ALA A 109 -28.24 -9.83 -9.74
N THR A 110 -27.60 -11.00 -9.68
CA THR A 110 -28.21 -12.29 -10.02
C THR A 110 -29.42 -12.61 -9.14
N ASN A 111 -29.31 -12.38 -7.83
CA ASN A 111 -30.41 -12.59 -6.88
C ASN A 111 -31.60 -11.63 -7.08
N ARG A 112 -31.40 -10.48 -7.73
CA ARG A 112 -32.51 -9.60 -8.17
C ARG A 112 -33.16 -10.11 -9.45
N GLY A 113 -32.39 -10.67 -10.39
CA GLY A 113 -32.89 -11.24 -11.64
C GLY A 113 -33.75 -12.49 -11.46
N ASN A 114 -33.42 -13.34 -10.49
CA ASN A 114 -34.18 -14.57 -10.18
C ASN A 114 -35.48 -14.33 -9.36
N ARG A 115 -35.86 -13.08 -9.10
CA ARG A 115 -37.07 -12.71 -8.32
C ARG A 115 -38.19 -12.09 -9.17
N LEU A 116 -38.07 -12.17 -10.50
CA LEU A 116 -39.09 -11.84 -11.49
C LEU A 116 -39.62 -13.13 -12.10
#